data_AF-D2U0U9-F1
#
_entry.id   AF-D2U0U9-F1
#
_cell.length_a   1.000
_cell.length_b   1.000
_cell.length_c   1.000
_cell.angle_alpha   90.00
_cell.angle_beta   90.00
_cell.angle_gamma   90.00
#
_symmetry.space_group_name_H-M   'P 1'
#
loop_
_entity.id
_entity.type
_entity.pdbx_description
1 polymer ?
#
loop_
_entity_poly.entity_id
_entity_poly.type
_entity_poly.pdbx_seq_one_letter_code
_entity_poly.pdbx_strand_id
1 'polypeptide(L)'
;MQTKLFRELNRVLKAFPQFWNGEELHRTMVIEAINRKQPEVIKALVSNEKIKSVYGTDIDGIFIFDFGKLCSLLKYKEYWANSFTKYRNKVGLTSEGKYLDYSSDVVLDFPFKDCVLEGGMTKEDQGKDEVYYNEIIARDEIDCLLSPKVLTNAKRYTKDNIEENIIDFHNNDNLIIKGNNLIVLHSLKVKYQSSIKCVFIDPPYYFHDTKPADTFIYNSNFKLSSWLVFMKNRLEIAKDLMCSDGVIYITISDDGAHYLKVLMDQVFSPENFIADVIWQSRKSISSDGLISISSNHVHG
;
A
#
# COMPACT_ATOMS: atom_id res chain seq x y z
N MET A 1 -28.97 13.12 18.55
CA MET A 1 -30.38 13.43 18.23
C MET A 1 -30.96 12.25 17.43
N GLN A 2 -31.92 11.51 17.97
CA GLN A 2 -32.43 10.28 17.31
C GLN A 2 -33.36 10.64 16.12
N THR A 3 -33.07 10.13 14.92
CA THR A 3 -33.88 10.42 13.73
C THR A 3 -35.31 9.90 13.88
N LYS A 4 -36.25 10.46 13.11
CA LYS A 4 -37.66 10.02 13.11
C LYS A 4 -37.78 8.52 12.76
N LEU A 5 -36.96 8.02 11.84
CA LEU A 5 -36.93 6.61 11.47
C LEU A 5 -36.51 5.71 12.63
N PHE A 6 -35.47 6.09 13.37
CA PHE A 6 -35.00 5.31 14.52
C PHE A 6 -35.99 5.27 15.68
N ARG A 7 -36.69 6.37 15.94
CA ARG A 7 -37.76 6.39 16.96
C ARG A 7 -38.87 5.41 16.61
N GLU A 8 -39.31 5.40 15.36
CA GLU A 8 -40.34 4.47 14.89
C GLU A 8 -39.85 3.01 14.90
N LEU A 9 -38.62 2.75 14.45
CA LEU A 9 -38.04 1.41 14.49
C LEU A 9 -37.95 0.85 15.92
N ASN A 10 -37.46 1.65 16.86
CA ASN A 10 -37.42 1.26 18.27
C ASN A 10 -38.82 1.04 18.84
N ARG A 11 -39.80 1.88 18.47
CA ARG A 11 -41.19 1.74 18.90
C ARG A 11 -41.78 0.40 18.45
N VAL A 12 -41.53 0.01 17.20
CA VAL A 12 -41.98 -1.29 16.66
C VAL A 12 -41.27 -2.45 17.37
N LEU A 13 -39.95 -2.36 17.54
CA LEU A 13 -39.15 -3.44 18.14
C LEU A 13 -39.38 -3.62 19.65
N LYS A 14 -39.88 -2.60 20.36
CA LYS A 14 -40.28 -2.71 21.78
C LYS A 14 -41.44 -3.67 22.01
N ALA A 15 -42.21 -4.03 20.99
CA ALA A 15 -43.22 -5.07 21.08
C ALA A 15 -42.63 -6.49 21.23
N PHE A 16 -41.31 -6.65 21.09
CA PHE A 16 -40.61 -7.93 21.11
C PHE A 16 -39.54 -7.92 22.22
N PRO A 17 -39.89 -8.24 23.48
CA PRO A 17 -38.98 -8.16 24.62
C PRO A 17 -37.71 -8.99 24.45
N GLN A 18 -37.76 -10.08 23.70
CA GLN A 18 -36.60 -10.95 23.42
C GLN A 18 -35.45 -10.24 22.69
N PHE A 19 -35.69 -9.08 22.08
CA PHE A 19 -34.66 -8.30 21.42
C PHE A 19 -33.98 -7.29 22.35
N TRP A 20 -34.38 -7.18 23.61
CA TRP A 20 -33.90 -6.15 24.52
C TRP A 20 -33.22 -6.73 25.75
N ASN A 21 -32.11 -6.12 26.14
CA ASN A 21 -31.48 -6.32 27.44
C ASN A 21 -31.45 -4.97 28.15
N GLY A 22 -32.43 -4.75 29.05
CA GLY A 22 -32.70 -3.42 29.60
C GLY A 22 -33.08 -2.43 28.49
N GLU A 23 -32.31 -1.36 28.32
CA GLU A 23 -32.50 -0.35 27.28
C GLU A 23 -31.72 -0.64 25.98
N GLU A 24 -30.90 -1.70 25.94
CA GLU A 24 -30.07 -2.02 24.79
C GLU A 24 -30.75 -3.03 23.85
N LEU A 25 -30.79 -2.70 22.55
CA LEU A 25 -31.33 -3.56 21.50
C LEU A 25 -30.27 -4.56 20.97
N HIS A 26 -30.55 -5.85 21.07
CA HIS A 26 -29.78 -6.94 20.48
C HIS A 26 -30.00 -7.03 18.95
N ARG A 27 -29.26 -6.19 18.21
CA ARG A 27 -29.36 -6.04 16.75
C ARG A 27 -29.23 -7.36 15.99
N THR A 28 -28.31 -8.23 16.41
CA THR A 28 -28.09 -9.55 15.78
C THR A 28 -29.35 -10.41 15.82
N MET A 29 -30.09 -10.40 16.93
CA MET A 29 -31.33 -11.18 17.07
C MET A 29 -32.44 -10.65 16.17
N VAL A 30 -32.52 -9.33 15.99
CA VAL A 30 -33.47 -8.71 15.05
C VAL A 30 -33.13 -9.11 13.61
N ILE A 31 -31.84 -9.05 13.23
CA ILE A 31 -31.37 -9.45 11.90
C ILE A 31 -31.66 -10.93 11.66
N GLU A 32 -31.40 -11.80 12.64
CA GLU A 32 -31.72 -13.22 12.55
C GLU A 32 -33.22 -13.47 12.41
N ALA A 33 -34.06 -12.75 13.15
CA ALA A 33 -35.51 -12.85 13.05
C ALA A 33 -36.02 -12.45 11.65
N ILE A 34 -35.46 -11.39 11.07
CA ILE A 34 -35.76 -10.96 9.70
C ILE A 34 -35.30 -12.02 8.69
N ASN A 35 -34.06 -12.52 8.82
CA ASN A 35 -33.50 -13.53 7.91
C ASN A 35 -34.23 -14.87 7.97
N ARG A 36 -34.70 -15.26 9.17
CA ARG A 36 -35.56 -16.45 9.39
C ARG A 36 -37.02 -16.21 9.01
N LYS A 37 -37.35 -15.02 8.52
CA LYS A 37 -38.70 -14.61 8.10
C LYS A 37 -39.76 -14.82 9.19
N GLN A 38 -39.46 -14.44 10.43
CA GLN A 38 -40.43 -14.53 11.53
C GLN A 38 -41.67 -13.68 11.21
N PRO A 39 -42.88 -14.27 11.10
CA PRO A 39 -44.06 -13.58 10.59
C PRO A 39 -44.44 -12.33 11.40
N GLU A 40 -44.45 -12.43 12.73
CA GLU A 40 -44.84 -11.34 13.63
C GLU A 40 -43.90 -10.13 13.50
N VAL A 41 -42.59 -10.38 13.40
CA VAL A 41 -41.56 -9.34 13.26
C VAL A 41 -41.67 -8.65 11.91
N ILE A 42 -41.80 -9.43 10.83
CA ILE A 42 -41.99 -8.89 9.48
C ILE A 42 -43.26 -8.04 9.41
N LYS A 43 -44.37 -8.55 9.92
CA LYS A 43 -45.66 -7.85 9.91
C LYS A 43 -45.54 -6.52 10.64
N ALA A 44 -44.96 -6.51 11.84
CA ALA A 44 -44.78 -5.30 12.62
C ALA A 44 -43.91 -4.25 11.92
N LEU A 45 -42.84 -4.66 11.23
CA LEU A 45 -41.95 -3.76 10.49
C LEU A 45 -42.63 -3.18 9.24
N VAL A 46 -43.35 -4.01 8.48
CA VAL A 46 -44.02 -3.61 7.23
C VAL A 46 -45.26 -2.75 7.49
N SER A 47 -45.95 -2.97 8.62
CA SER A 47 -47.14 -2.19 9.00
C SER A 47 -46.84 -0.76 9.44
N ASN A 48 -45.60 -0.43 9.81
CA ASN A 48 -45.25 0.94 10.18
C ASN A 48 -45.06 1.81 8.93
N GLU A 49 -45.89 2.85 8.76
CA GLU A 49 -45.87 3.72 7.58
C GLU A 49 -44.50 4.34 7.30
N LYS A 50 -43.76 4.75 8.34
CA LYS A 50 -42.47 5.39 8.16
C LYS A 50 -41.39 4.42 7.71
N ILE A 51 -41.38 3.21 8.26
CA ILE A 51 -40.47 2.14 7.84
C ILE A 51 -40.83 1.73 6.40
N LYS A 52 -42.12 1.54 6.14
CA LYS A 52 -42.67 1.21 4.82
C LYS A 52 -42.30 2.24 3.77
N SER A 53 -42.31 3.54 4.09
CA SER A 53 -41.94 4.60 3.14
C SER A 53 -40.44 4.64 2.79
N VAL A 54 -39.58 4.04 3.60
CA VAL A 54 -38.10 4.10 3.42
C VAL A 54 -37.56 2.82 2.78
N TYR A 55 -38.15 1.69 3.13
CA TYR A 55 -37.71 0.36 2.70
C TYR A 55 -38.70 -0.34 1.78
N GLY A 56 -39.87 0.25 1.54
CA GLY A 56 -40.87 -0.26 0.61
C GLY A 56 -40.74 0.35 -0.78
N THR A 57 -41.11 -0.42 -1.79
CA THR A 57 -41.26 0.02 -3.17
C THR A 57 -42.51 -0.66 -3.75
N ASP A 58 -43.37 0.12 -4.39
CA ASP A 58 -44.53 -0.40 -5.10
C ASP A 58 -44.16 -0.51 -6.58
N ILE A 59 -44.29 -1.72 -7.14
CA ILE A 59 -44.06 -1.98 -8.56
C ILE A 59 -45.32 -2.64 -9.10
N ASP A 60 -46.06 -1.91 -9.93
CA ASP A 60 -47.30 -2.39 -10.57
C ASP A 60 -48.32 -2.99 -9.59
N GLY A 61 -48.47 -2.41 -8.40
CA GLY A 61 -49.39 -2.88 -7.36
C GLY A 61 -48.84 -4.01 -6.49
N ILE A 62 -47.60 -4.44 -6.72
CA ILE A 62 -46.87 -5.39 -5.89
C ILE A 62 -45.97 -4.63 -4.93
N PHE A 63 -46.28 -4.75 -3.64
CA PHE A 63 -45.47 -4.17 -2.59
C PHE A 63 -44.24 -5.03 -2.31
N ILE A 64 -43.05 -4.48 -2.56
CA ILE A 64 -41.75 -5.10 -2.27
C ILE A 64 -41.10 -4.39 -1.10
N PHE A 65 -40.68 -5.13 -0.09
CA PHE A 65 -39.95 -4.60 1.06
C PHE A 65 -38.48 -5.05 1.03
N ASP A 66 -37.56 -4.09 1.07
CA ASP A 66 -36.12 -4.34 1.07
C ASP A 66 -35.61 -4.60 2.49
N PHE A 67 -35.74 -5.86 2.91
CA PHE A 67 -35.17 -6.34 4.17
C PHE A 67 -33.64 -6.30 4.20
N GLY A 68 -32.98 -6.39 3.04
CA GLY A 68 -31.52 -6.32 2.96
C GLY A 68 -30.99 -4.96 3.40
N LYS A 69 -31.64 -3.89 2.94
CA LYS A 69 -31.32 -2.50 3.31
C LYS A 69 -31.67 -2.20 4.77
N LEU A 70 -32.74 -2.77 5.31
CA LEU A 70 -33.07 -2.66 6.73
C LEU A 70 -32.06 -3.40 7.63
N CYS A 71 -31.70 -4.65 7.27
CA CYS A 71 -30.67 -5.40 7.98
C CYS A 71 -29.31 -4.70 7.91
N SER A 72 -28.99 -4.06 6.79
CA SER A 72 -27.79 -3.24 6.64
C SER A 72 -27.78 -2.08 7.64
N LEU A 73 -28.90 -1.35 7.80
CA LEU A 73 -29.04 -0.29 8.81
C LEU A 73 -28.78 -0.82 10.23
N LEU A 74 -29.29 -2.00 10.56
CA LEU A 74 -29.13 -2.62 11.88
C LEU A 74 -27.71 -3.14 12.14
N LYS A 75 -26.97 -3.48 11.08
CA LYS A 75 -25.62 -4.06 11.17
C LYS A 75 -24.56 -3.00 11.48
N TYR A 76 -24.66 -1.82 10.89
CA TYR A 76 -23.64 -0.77 11.04
C TYR A 76 -23.96 0.13 12.24
N LYS A 77 -23.10 0.08 13.28
CA LYS A 77 -23.22 0.89 14.50
C LYS A 77 -23.25 2.40 14.19
N GLU A 78 -22.62 2.81 13.10
CA GLU A 78 -22.37 4.21 12.73
C GLU A 78 -23.64 4.98 12.33
N TYR A 79 -24.68 4.34 11.80
CA TYR A 79 -25.94 5.03 11.50
C TYR A 79 -26.67 5.50 12.78
N TRP A 80 -26.40 4.88 13.93
CA TRP A 80 -27.08 5.18 15.19
C TRP A 80 -26.39 6.28 16.01
N ALA A 81 -25.09 6.54 15.77
CA ALA A 81 -24.25 7.40 16.62
C ALA A 81 -24.18 8.88 16.18
N ASN A 82 -25.24 9.43 15.58
CA ASN A 82 -25.28 10.79 15.00
C ASN A 82 -24.50 10.99 13.68
N SER A 83 -24.19 9.93 12.92
CA SER A 83 -23.56 10.11 11.60
C SER A 83 -24.59 10.41 10.50
N PHE A 84 -24.41 11.51 9.79
CA PHE A 84 -25.18 11.87 8.57
C PHE A 84 -24.74 11.05 7.34
N THR A 85 -23.71 10.23 7.47
CA THR A 85 -23.12 9.44 6.39
C THR A 85 -22.88 7.99 6.82
N LYS A 86 -22.94 7.08 5.85
CA LYS A 86 -22.60 5.65 6.03
C LYS A 86 -21.10 5.40 6.19
N TYR A 87 -20.28 6.40 5.88
CA TYR A 87 -18.83 6.32 5.94
C TYR A 87 -18.32 6.67 7.34
N ARG A 88 -17.25 6.00 7.79
CA ARG A 88 -16.54 6.35 9.02
C ARG A 88 -15.86 7.73 8.84
N ASN A 89 -15.55 8.43 9.93
CA ASN A 89 -14.69 9.62 9.93
C ASN A 89 -13.21 9.25 9.62
N LYS A 90 -12.97 8.39 8.63
CA LYS A 90 -11.63 7.98 8.19
C LYS A 90 -11.61 7.86 6.66
N VAL A 91 -10.52 8.33 6.07
CA VAL A 91 -10.20 8.11 4.66
C VAL A 91 -9.65 6.69 4.51
N GLY A 92 -10.02 5.98 3.43
CA GLY A 92 -9.56 4.61 3.20
C GLY A 92 -10.14 4.01 1.92
N LEU A 93 -9.56 2.90 1.47
CA LEU A 93 -10.00 2.17 0.28
C LEU A 93 -11.21 1.28 0.61
N THR A 94 -12.14 1.17 -0.33
CA THR A 94 -13.35 0.35 -0.17
C THR A 94 -13.53 -0.60 -1.34
N SER A 95 -13.98 -1.82 -1.06
CA SER A 95 -14.50 -2.76 -2.06
C SER A 95 -15.97 -3.08 -1.73
N GLU A 96 -16.84 -2.97 -2.72
CA GLU A 96 -18.30 -3.17 -2.57
C GLU A 96 -18.94 -2.37 -1.41
N GLY A 97 -18.42 -1.16 -1.16
CA GLY A 97 -18.92 -0.29 -0.09
C GLY A 97 -18.54 -0.72 1.34
N LYS A 98 -17.69 -1.74 1.49
CA LYS A 98 -17.00 -2.06 2.75
C LYS A 98 -15.60 -1.49 2.69
N TYR A 99 -15.17 -0.80 3.73
CA TYR A 99 -13.76 -0.48 3.86
C TYR A 99 -12.94 -1.76 3.92
N LEU A 100 -11.75 -1.72 3.31
CA LEU A 100 -10.73 -2.75 3.41
C LEU A 100 -10.15 -2.73 4.84
N ASP A 101 -10.98 -3.06 5.82
CA ASP A 101 -10.66 -3.07 7.25
C ASP A 101 -10.47 -4.51 7.78
N TYR A 102 -11.03 -5.49 7.06
CA TYR A 102 -11.09 -6.90 7.49
C TYR A 102 -10.00 -7.77 6.86
N SER A 103 -9.35 -7.31 5.80
CA SER A 103 -8.13 -7.93 5.31
C SER A 103 -6.97 -7.16 5.95
N SER A 104 -6.26 -7.80 6.87
CA SER A 104 -4.96 -7.29 7.35
C SER A 104 -3.96 -7.15 6.21
N ASP A 105 -4.19 -7.84 5.08
CA ASP A 105 -3.24 -7.99 3.99
C ASP A 105 -3.81 -7.35 2.72
N VAL A 106 -4.01 -6.02 2.74
CA VAL A 106 -4.16 -5.27 1.49
C VAL A 106 -2.76 -5.08 0.92
N VAL A 107 -2.36 -5.95 0.02
CA VAL A 107 -1.07 -5.89 -0.66
C VAL A 107 -1.23 -5.27 -2.04
N LEU A 108 -0.28 -4.42 -2.46
CA LEU A 108 -0.26 -3.88 -3.81
C LEU A 108 0.07 -5.02 -4.79
N ASP A 109 -0.89 -5.45 -5.61
CA ASP A 109 -0.66 -6.52 -6.58
C ASP A 109 -0.31 -5.94 -7.97
N PHE A 110 0.70 -6.52 -8.60
CA PHE A 110 1.19 -6.09 -9.92
C PHE A 110 1.91 -7.24 -10.66
N PRO A 111 1.96 -7.22 -12.01
CA PRO A 111 2.62 -8.26 -12.77
C PRO A 111 4.07 -8.50 -12.33
N PHE A 112 4.46 -9.77 -12.22
CA PHE A 112 5.80 -10.21 -11.83
C PHE A 112 6.23 -9.81 -10.41
N LYS A 113 5.29 -9.43 -9.53
CA LYS A 113 5.57 -9.10 -8.13
C LYS A 113 6.26 -10.24 -7.37
N ASP A 114 5.98 -11.47 -7.78
CA ASP A 114 6.53 -12.74 -7.31
C ASP A 114 7.83 -13.13 -8.05
N CYS A 115 8.54 -12.16 -8.62
CA CYS A 115 9.81 -12.37 -9.28
C CYS A 115 10.94 -11.54 -8.66
N VAL A 116 12.17 -12.04 -8.84
CA VAL A 116 13.40 -11.30 -8.62
C VAL A 116 13.93 -10.79 -9.96
N LEU A 117 14.16 -9.48 -10.05
CA LEU A 117 14.77 -8.83 -11.20
C LEU A 117 16.20 -8.40 -10.87
N GLU A 118 17.17 -9.08 -11.50
CA GLU A 118 18.59 -8.79 -11.33
C GLU A 118 18.91 -7.35 -11.74
N GLY A 119 18.39 -6.90 -12.89
CA GLY A 119 18.50 -5.52 -13.37
C GLY A 119 19.94 -5.08 -13.62
N GLY A 120 20.52 -5.49 -14.75
CA GLY A 120 21.86 -5.04 -15.20
C GLY A 120 21.82 -3.61 -15.73
N MET A 121 22.78 -2.77 -15.31
CA MET A 121 22.82 -1.33 -15.64
C MET A 121 24.12 -0.91 -16.33
N THR A 122 24.98 -1.85 -16.74
CA THR A 122 26.24 -1.50 -17.41
C THR A 122 26.04 -1.29 -18.90
N LYS A 123 26.91 -0.52 -19.54
CA LYS A 123 26.93 -0.39 -21.02
C LYS A 123 27.14 -1.75 -21.71
N GLU A 124 27.75 -2.71 -21.02
CA GLU A 124 27.97 -4.09 -21.49
C GLU A 124 26.71 -4.97 -21.39
N ASP A 125 25.72 -4.56 -20.59
CA ASP A 125 24.43 -5.24 -20.48
C ASP A 125 23.39 -4.74 -21.50
N GLN A 126 23.75 -3.76 -22.35
CA GLN A 126 22.88 -3.28 -23.42
C GLN A 126 22.58 -4.41 -24.42
N GLY A 127 21.31 -4.82 -24.47
CA GLY A 127 20.82 -5.86 -25.37
C GLY A 127 20.74 -7.26 -24.77
N LYS A 128 21.08 -7.45 -23.48
CA LYS A 128 20.68 -8.66 -22.75
C LYS A 128 19.19 -8.57 -22.40
N ASP A 129 18.49 -9.69 -22.53
CA ASP A 129 17.12 -9.80 -22.07
C ASP A 129 17.07 -9.67 -20.54
N GLU A 130 16.12 -8.87 -20.05
CA GLU A 130 15.84 -8.80 -18.61
C GLU A 130 15.25 -10.13 -18.15
N VAL A 131 15.95 -10.82 -17.26
CA VAL A 131 15.50 -12.10 -16.70
C VAL A 131 14.72 -11.85 -15.42
N TYR A 132 13.47 -12.31 -15.41
CA TYR A 132 12.60 -12.36 -14.24
C TYR A 132 12.63 -13.78 -13.69
N TYR A 133 13.20 -13.96 -12.50
CA TYR A 133 13.20 -15.26 -11.84
C TYR A 133 11.99 -15.36 -10.93
N ASN A 134 11.04 -16.26 -11.24
CA ASN A 134 9.89 -16.49 -10.39
C ASN A 134 10.32 -17.14 -9.05
N GLU A 135 9.82 -16.62 -7.93
CA GLU A 135 10.20 -17.02 -6.57
C GLU A 135 9.93 -18.51 -6.27
N ILE A 136 8.97 -19.14 -6.96
CA ILE A 136 8.62 -20.55 -6.76
C ILE A 136 9.36 -21.45 -7.75
N ILE A 137 9.33 -21.09 -9.03
CA ILE A 137 9.81 -21.96 -10.12
C ILE A 137 11.34 -21.92 -10.24
N ALA A 138 11.95 -20.75 -10.04
CA ALA A 138 13.38 -20.52 -10.23
C ALA A 138 14.12 -20.34 -8.89
N ARG A 139 13.71 -21.10 -7.88
CA ARG A 139 14.20 -20.95 -6.50
C ARG A 139 15.70 -21.20 -6.39
N ASP A 140 16.21 -22.24 -7.04
CA ASP A 140 17.63 -22.61 -6.99
C ASP A 140 18.51 -21.53 -7.65
N GLU A 141 18.03 -20.95 -8.76
CA GLU A 141 18.70 -19.83 -9.44
C GLU A 141 18.71 -18.58 -8.57
N ILE A 142 17.58 -18.26 -7.91
CA ILE A 142 17.47 -17.12 -6.99
C ILE A 142 18.40 -17.32 -5.78
N ASP A 143 18.40 -18.50 -5.18
CA ASP A 143 19.26 -18.82 -4.04
C ASP A 143 20.74 -18.70 -4.43
N CYS A 144 21.09 -19.18 -5.63
CA CYS A 144 22.44 -19.00 -6.17
C CYS A 144 22.75 -17.52 -6.42
N LEU A 145 21.83 -16.75 -7.02
CA LEU A 145 22.00 -15.33 -7.31
C LEU A 145 22.22 -14.50 -6.03
N LEU A 146 21.37 -14.72 -5.03
CA LEU A 146 21.33 -13.96 -3.78
C LEU A 146 22.27 -14.51 -2.69
N SER A 147 22.92 -15.65 -2.94
CA SER A 147 23.95 -16.16 -2.03
C SER A 147 25.08 -15.14 -1.83
N PRO A 148 25.69 -15.07 -0.64
CA PRO A 148 26.78 -14.14 -0.39
C PRO A 148 27.95 -14.31 -1.37
N LYS A 149 28.38 -13.21 -1.98
CA LYS A 149 29.52 -13.18 -2.91
C LYS A 149 30.75 -12.56 -2.25
N VAL A 150 31.92 -12.99 -2.70
CA VAL A 150 33.19 -12.33 -2.34
C VAL A 150 33.33 -11.06 -3.16
N LEU A 151 33.47 -9.92 -2.49
CA LEU A 151 33.54 -8.60 -3.11
C LEU A 151 35.00 -8.21 -3.38
N THR A 152 35.55 -8.64 -4.51
CA THR A 152 36.99 -8.54 -4.81
C THR A 152 37.48 -7.13 -5.17
N ASN A 153 36.61 -6.26 -5.69
CA ASN A 153 36.95 -4.91 -6.15
C ASN A 153 36.51 -3.81 -5.17
N ALA A 154 36.37 -4.14 -3.89
CA ALA A 154 36.02 -3.16 -2.86
C ALA A 154 37.22 -2.25 -2.55
N LYS A 155 36.94 -0.97 -2.32
CA LYS A 155 37.93 0.04 -1.92
C LYS A 155 37.56 0.66 -0.58
N ARG A 156 38.53 0.75 0.34
CA ARG A 156 38.39 1.47 1.61
C ARG A 156 38.99 2.85 1.48
N TYR A 157 38.25 3.86 1.92
CA TYR A 157 38.68 5.25 1.96
C TYR A 157 38.93 5.67 3.40
N THR A 158 40.14 6.14 3.65
CA THR A 158 40.52 6.82 4.89
C THR A 158 40.83 8.28 4.56
N LYS A 159 41.06 9.11 5.59
CA LYS A 159 41.38 10.54 5.39
C LYS A 159 42.58 10.75 4.46
N ASP A 160 43.57 9.86 4.56
CA ASP A 160 44.88 10.07 3.96
C ASP A 160 45.21 9.03 2.88
N ASN A 161 44.43 7.95 2.73
CA ASN A 161 44.76 6.85 1.83
C ASN A 161 43.55 6.07 1.32
N ILE A 162 43.75 5.39 0.18
CA ILE A 162 42.79 4.45 -0.42
C ILE A 162 43.41 3.06 -0.43
N GLU A 163 42.75 2.10 0.22
CA GLU A 163 43.13 0.69 0.15
C GLU A 163 42.25 0.00 -0.89
N GLU A 164 42.86 -0.66 -1.88
CA GLU A 164 42.16 -1.34 -2.96
C GLU A 164 42.17 -2.86 -2.77
N ASN A 165 41.15 -3.54 -3.34
CA ASN A 165 40.99 -4.99 -3.31
C ASN A 165 40.93 -5.57 -1.88
N ILE A 166 40.28 -4.84 -0.98
CA ILE A 166 40.10 -5.28 0.41
C ILE A 166 39.05 -6.39 0.49
N ILE A 167 39.34 -7.41 1.28
CA ILE A 167 38.45 -8.56 1.52
C ILE A 167 37.83 -8.53 2.93
N ASP A 168 38.48 -7.85 3.86
CA ASP A 168 38.04 -7.72 5.24
C ASP A 168 37.43 -6.35 5.46
N PHE A 169 36.15 -6.32 5.85
CA PHE A 169 35.46 -5.07 6.18
C PHE A 169 35.40 -4.86 7.69
N HIS A 170 35.38 -3.62 8.15
CA HIS A 170 35.12 -3.26 9.53
C HIS A 170 33.94 -2.30 9.63
N ASN A 171 33.36 -2.15 10.81
CA ASN A 171 32.14 -1.36 10.99
C ASN A 171 32.35 0.14 10.77
N ASN A 172 33.59 0.62 10.91
CA ASN A 172 33.93 2.04 10.78
C ASN A 172 34.58 2.37 9.44
N ASP A 173 34.53 1.45 8.48
CA ASP A 173 35.12 1.65 7.16
C ASP A 173 34.24 2.54 6.28
N ASN A 174 34.86 3.41 5.50
CA ASN A 174 34.19 4.04 4.37
C ASN A 174 34.49 3.21 3.12
N LEU A 175 33.48 2.54 2.58
CA LEU A 175 33.63 1.57 1.50
C LEU A 175 33.02 2.10 0.20
N ILE A 176 33.72 1.89 -0.91
CA ILE A 176 33.15 1.97 -2.25
C ILE A 176 33.19 0.57 -2.86
N ILE A 177 32.01 0.06 -3.21
CA ILE A 177 31.85 -1.28 -3.78
C ILE A 177 31.27 -1.11 -5.18
N LYS A 178 31.98 -1.66 -6.17
CA LYS A 178 31.51 -1.71 -7.56
C LYS A 178 30.85 -3.05 -7.82
N GLY A 179 29.57 -3.04 -8.19
CA GLY A 179 28.82 -4.25 -8.55
C GLY A 179 27.32 -3.99 -8.70
N ASN A 180 26.56 -5.03 -9.04
CA ASN A 180 25.10 -4.97 -8.99
C ASN A 180 24.66 -4.78 -7.54
N ASN A 181 23.92 -3.70 -7.27
CA ASN A 181 23.49 -3.35 -5.92
C ASN A 181 22.68 -4.45 -5.23
N LEU A 182 21.81 -5.19 -5.93
CA LEU A 182 21.04 -6.27 -5.33
C LEU A 182 21.96 -7.36 -4.77
N ILE A 183 22.89 -7.85 -5.59
CA ILE A 183 23.86 -8.88 -5.20
C ILE A 183 24.78 -8.38 -4.07
N VAL A 184 25.23 -7.12 -4.17
CA VAL A 184 26.09 -6.50 -3.16
C VAL A 184 25.36 -6.40 -1.82
N LEU A 185 24.12 -5.90 -1.79
CA LEU A 185 23.35 -5.75 -0.55
C LEU A 185 23.08 -7.12 0.12
N HIS A 186 22.76 -8.15 -0.66
CA HIS A 186 22.61 -9.51 -0.14
C HIS A 186 23.92 -10.08 0.43
N SER A 187 25.06 -9.77 -0.19
CA SER A 187 26.37 -10.15 0.33
C SER A 187 26.72 -9.42 1.62
N LEU A 188 26.37 -8.14 1.72
CA LEU A 188 26.58 -7.31 2.92
C LEU A 188 25.69 -7.71 4.09
N LYS A 189 24.53 -8.32 3.83
CA LYS A 189 23.59 -8.78 4.86
C LYS A 189 24.24 -9.68 5.90
N VAL A 190 25.17 -10.54 5.51
CA VAL A 190 25.88 -11.45 6.44
C VAL A 190 26.58 -10.69 7.57
N LYS A 191 27.00 -9.44 7.32
CA LYS A 191 27.79 -8.65 8.27
C LYS A 191 27.04 -7.45 8.85
N TYR A 192 26.22 -6.80 8.04
CA TYR A 192 25.61 -5.51 8.36
C TYR A 192 24.11 -5.60 8.60
N GLN A 193 23.54 -6.80 8.76
CA GLN A 193 22.13 -6.95 9.11
C GLN A 193 21.76 -6.12 10.34
N SER A 194 20.66 -5.37 10.22
CA SER A 194 20.12 -4.50 11.27
C SER A 194 21.10 -3.48 11.87
N SER A 195 22.10 -3.04 11.10
CA SER A 195 23.14 -2.11 11.58
C SER A 195 23.14 -0.75 10.86
N ILE A 196 22.45 -0.63 9.72
CA ILE A 196 22.47 0.58 8.90
C ILE A 196 21.49 1.61 9.46
N LYS A 197 22.04 2.76 9.88
CA LYS A 197 21.27 3.85 10.49
C LYS A 197 20.59 4.77 9.48
N CYS A 198 21.19 4.96 8.31
CA CYS A 198 20.69 5.85 7.29
C CYS A 198 20.96 5.27 5.91
N VAL A 199 19.93 5.26 5.05
CA VAL A 199 20.03 4.90 3.64
C VAL A 199 19.59 6.12 2.83
N PHE A 200 20.36 6.49 1.81
CA PHE A 200 19.97 7.53 0.86
C PHE A 200 20.16 6.98 -0.55
N ILE A 201 19.11 7.01 -1.37
CA ILE A 201 19.16 6.51 -2.75
C ILE A 201 18.52 7.50 -3.73
N ASP A 202 19.14 7.60 -4.90
CA ASP A 202 18.62 8.31 -6.07
C ASP A 202 18.42 7.29 -7.21
N PRO A 203 17.31 6.52 -7.18
CA PRO A 203 17.05 5.48 -8.16
C PRO A 203 16.74 6.07 -9.54
N PRO A 204 16.74 5.24 -10.61
CA PRO A 204 16.19 5.67 -11.89
C PRO A 204 14.71 6.06 -11.74
N TYR A 205 14.34 7.25 -12.20
CA TYR A 205 12.97 7.74 -12.07
C TYR A 205 12.05 7.08 -13.08
N TYR A 206 10.83 6.78 -12.64
CA TYR A 206 9.76 6.41 -13.56
C TYR A 206 9.19 7.68 -14.19
N PHE A 207 8.97 7.64 -15.51
CA PHE A 207 8.31 8.72 -16.26
C PHE A 207 7.22 8.12 -17.14
N HIS A 208 6.09 8.81 -17.25
CA HIS A 208 5.01 8.39 -18.15
C HIS A 208 5.38 8.56 -19.62
N ASP A 209 6.11 9.63 -19.95
CA ASP A 209 6.54 9.96 -21.30
C ASP A 209 8.05 9.73 -21.46
N THR A 210 8.43 9.10 -22.57
CA THR A 210 9.83 9.00 -23.01
C THR A 210 10.40 10.39 -23.33
N LYS A 211 11.32 10.89 -22.50
CA LYS A 211 12.05 12.14 -22.78
C LYS A 211 13.27 11.86 -23.68
N PRO A 212 13.46 12.59 -24.79
CA PRO A 212 14.58 12.36 -25.71
C PRO A 212 15.98 12.66 -25.11
N ALA A 213 16.05 13.35 -23.97
CA ALA A 213 17.29 13.83 -23.37
C ALA A 213 17.85 12.90 -22.27
N ASP A 214 17.16 11.83 -21.90
CA ASP A 214 17.69 10.87 -20.93
C ASP A 214 18.80 10.06 -21.59
N THR A 215 20.04 10.52 -21.36
CA THR A 215 21.30 9.99 -21.91
C THR A 215 21.72 8.70 -21.18
N PHE A 216 20.71 7.92 -20.87
CA PHE A 216 20.75 6.66 -20.20
C PHE A 216 19.87 5.80 -21.10
N ILE A 217 20.53 5.03 -21.97
CA ILE A 217 19.91 4.03 -22.84
C ILE A 217 19.41 2.89 -21.92
N TYR A 218 18.52 3.21 -21.00
CA TYR A 218 17.62 2.23 -20.42
C TYR A 218 16.63 1.87 -21.50
N ASN A 219 16.20 0.62 -21.47
CA ASN A 219 15.03 0.19 -22.20
C ASN A 219 13.84 1.01 -21.67
N SER A 220 13.57 2.15 -22.28
CA SER A 220 12.55 3.13 -21.87
C SER A 220 11.11 2.62 -22.04
N ASN A 221 10.98 1.31 -22.27
CA ASN A 221 9.80 0.49 -22.04
C ASN A 221 9.79 -0.13 -20.64
N PHE A 222 10.35 0.52 -19.62
CA PHE A 222 10.14 0.08 -18.24
C PHE A 222 8.65 0.24 -17.94
N LYS A 223 7.89 -0.83 -18.16
CA LYS A 223 6.52 -0.93 -17.70
C LYS A 223 6.57 -0.68 -16.19
N LEU A 224 5.62 0.08 -15.67
CA LEU A 224 5.52 0.38 -14.24
C LEU A 224 5.76 -0.85 -13.35
N SER A 225 5.27 -2.02 -13.78
CA SER A 225 5.51 -3.31 -13.12
C SER A 225 6.98 -3.64 -12.95
N SER A 226 7.79 -3.52 -14.01
CA SER A 226 9.23 -3.80 -13.98
C SER A 226 9.95 -2.87 -13.01
N TRP A 227 9.57 -1.58 -13.01
CA TRP A 227 10.17 -0.59 -12.13
C TRP A 227 9.83 -0.89 -10.66
N LEU A 228 8.58 -1.27 -10.40
CA LEU A 228 8.12 -1.69 -9.08
C LEU A 228 8.84 -2.96 -8.61
N VAL A 229 9.04 -3.97 -9.46
CA VAL A 229 9.83 -5.18 -9.11
C VAL A 229 11.28 -4.80 -8.78
N PHE A 230 11.91 -4.00 -9.65
CA PHE A 230 13.28 -3.52 -9.46
C PHE A 230 13.48 -2.83 -8.11
N MET A 231 12.56 -1.91 -7.77
CA MET A 231 12.56 -1.18 -6.51
C MET A 231 12.23 -2.10 -5.33
N LYS A 232 11.20 -2.94 -5.44
CA LYS A 232 10.77 -3.87 -4.38
C LYS A 232 11.93 -4.73 -3.89
N ASN A 233 12.61 -5.43 -4.80
CA ASN A 233 13.68 -6.36 -4.40
C ASN A 233 14.82 -5.65 -3.65
N ARG A 234 15.10 -4.38 -3.98
CA ARG A 234 16.16 -3.57 -3.36
C ARG A 234 15.73 -2.96 -2.03
N LEU A 235 14.48 -2.53 -1.93
CA LEU A 235 13.91 -1.98 -0.69
C LEU A 235 13.75 -3.06 0.38
N GLU A 236 13.36 -4.27 0.00
CA GLU A 236 13.25 -5.41 0.92
C GLU A 236 14.60 -5.75 1.57
N ILE A 237 15.68 -5.86 0.79
CA ILE A 237 17.01 -6.11 1.35
C ILE A 237 17.56 -4.90 2.12
N ALA A 238 17.25 -3.66 1.70
CA ALA A 238 17.61 -2.47 2.45
C ALA A 238 16.96 -2.46 3.84
N LYS A 239 15.68 -2.83 3.95
CA LYS A 239 14.98 -2.97 5.24
C LYS A 239 15.67 -3.96 6.16
N ASP A 240 16.10 -5.12 5.64
CA ASP A 240 16.80 -6.13 6.44
C ASP A 240 18.15 -5.63 7.00
N LEU A 241 18.83 -4.75 6.26
CA LEU A 241 20.09 -4.13 6.65
C LEU A 241 19.90 -3.00 7.68
N MET A 242 18.75 -2.34 7.68
CA MET A 242 18.48 -1.19 8.53
C MET A 242 18.22 -1.58 9.99
N CYS A 243 18.74 -0.78 10.92
CA CYS A 243 18.37 -0.89 12.33
C CYS A 243 16.93 -0.41 12.56
N SER A 244 16.32 -0.81 13.69
CA SER A 244 14.91 -0.52 13.99
C SER A 244 14.57 0.96 14.10
N ASP A 245 15.57 1.80 14.37
CA ASP A 245 15.47 3.26 14.46
C ASP A 245 16.19 3.97 13.28
N GLY A 246 16.45 3.23 12.19
CA GLY A 246 17.07 3.74 10.98
C GLY A 246 16.08 4.52 10.09
N VAL A 247 16.62 5.35 9.19
CA VAL A 247 15.83 6.15 8.24
C VAL A 247 16.29 5.89 6.80
N ILE A 248 15.37 5.90 5.85
CA ILE A 248 15.67 5.78 4.43
C ILE A 248 15.10 6.99 3.68
N TYR A 249 15.92 7.62 2.84
CA TYR A 249 15.55 8.73 1.97
C TYR A 249 15.63 8.29 0.51
N ILE A 250 14.57 8.54 -0.25
CA ILE A 250 14.50 8.19 -1.67
C ILE A 250 14.07 9.42 -2.46
N THR A 251 14.90 9.88 -3.39
CA THR A 251 14.55 10.93 -4.35
C THR A 251 13.75 10.36 -5.52
N ILE A 252 12.69 11.06 -5.94
CA ILE A 252 11.81 10.63 -7.04
C ILE A 252 11.13 11.82 -7.73
N SER A 253 10.68 11.61 -8.96
CA SER A 253 9.77 12.50 -9.71
C SER A 253 8.30 12.27 -9.33
N ASP A 254 7.43 13.21 -9.70
CA ASP A 254 5.97 13.12 -9.50
C ASP A 254 5.36 11.82 -10.09
N ASP A 255 5.75 11.44 -11.30
CA ASP A 255 5.22 10.27 -12.02
C ASP A 255 5.39 8.94 -11.24
N GLY A 256 6.49 8.81 -10.48
CA GLY A 256 6.80 7.62 -9.68
C GLY A 256 6.41 7.73 -8.21
N ALA A 257 6.23 8.95 -7.68
CA ALA A 257 6.12 9.22 -6.24
C ALA A 257 5.00 8.42 -5.56
N HIS A 258 3.79 8.42 -6.15
CA HIS A 258 2.65 7.73 -5.55
C HIS A 258 2.81 6.21 -5.55
N TYR A 259 3.33 5.64 -6.63
CA TYR A 259 3.58 4.20 -6.72
C TYR A 259 4.70 3.77 -5.76
N LEU A 260 5.75 4.58 -5.65
CA LEU A 260 6.81 4.39 -4.67
C LEU A 260 6.25 4.41 -3.25
N LYS A 261 5.41 5.39 -2.92
CA LYS A 261 4.81 5.53 -1.59
C LYS A 261 4.02 4.30 -1.19
N VAL A 262 3.18 3.76 -2.08
CA VAL A 262 2.42 2.54 -1.80
C VAL A 262 3.34 1.33 -1.64
N LEU A 263 4.38 1.21 -2.47
CA LEU A 263 5.39 0.15 -2.33
C LEU A 263 6.14 0.26 -0.99
N MET A 264 6.55 1.47 -0.61
CA MET A 264 7.20 1.77 0.66
C MET A 264 6.31 1.42 1.85
N ASP A 265 5.01 1.73 1.78
CA ASP A 265 4.04 1.35 2.81
C ASP A 265 3.93 -0.17 2.96
N GLN A 266 4.00 -0.92 1.86
CA GLN A 266 4.01 -2.38 1.92
C GLN A 266 5.31 -2.91 2.54
N VAL A 267 6.46 -2.34 2.19
CA VAL A 267 7.76 -2.83 2.68
C VAL A 267 8.01 -2.41 4.12
N PHE A 268 7.78 -1.15 4.49
CA PHE A 268 8.15 -0.55 5.77
C PHE A 268 6.99 -0.31 6.74
N SER A 269 5.77 -0.63 6.34
CA SER A 269 4.51 -0.32 7.03
C SER A 269 4.13 1.18 7.00
N PRO A 270 2.85 1.53 6.81
CA PRO A 270 2.41 2.92 6.72
C PRO A 270 2.68 3.77 7.97
N GLU A 271 2.68 3.16 9.16
CA GLU A 271 2.91 3.84 10.44
C GLU A 271 4.35 4.37 10.60
N ASN A 272 5.29 3.86 9.81
CA ASN A 272 6.69 4.27 9.84
C ASN A 272 7.01 5.38 8.84
N PHE A 273 6.03 5.83 8.05
CA PHE A 273 6.20 6.97 7.16
C PHE A 273 6.39 8.26 7.96
N ILE A 274 7.46 8.99 7.67
CA ILE A 274 7.81 10.21 8.38
C ILE A 274 7.31 11.44 7.62
N ALA A 275 7.76 11.63 6.38
CA ALA A 275 7.43 12.82 5.60
C ALA A 275 7.80 12.71 4.11
N ASP A 276 7.13 13.56 3.31
CA ASP A 276 7.55 13.90 1.95
C ASP A 276 8.20 15.29 1.97
N VAL A 277 9.46 15.37 1.54
CA VAL A 277 10.19 16.64 1.41
C VAL A 277 10.19 17.07 -0.05
N ILE A 278 9.57 18.22 -0.32
CA ILE A 278 9.51 18.79 -1.66
C ILE A 278 10.80 19.58 -1.93
N TRP A 279 11.61 19.11 -2.87
CA TRP A 279 12.79 19.81 -3.34
C TRP A 279 12.50 20.57 -4.63
N GLN A 280 12.53 21.90 -4.55
CA GLN A 280 12.42 22.77 -5.73
C GLN A 280 13.76 22.80 -6.49
N SER A 281 13.89 21.96 -7.52
CA SER A 281 15.14 21.79 -8.28
C SER A 281 15.34 22.87 -9.36
N ARG A 282 14.28 23.59 -9.76
CA ARG A 282 14.35 24.64 -10.80
C ARG A 282 13.62 25.91 -10.38
N LYS A 283 14.21 27.06 -10.73
CA LYS A 283 13.62 28.40 -10.57
C LYS A 283 13.21 28.94 -11.95
N SER A 284 11.98 28.69 -12.41
CA SER A 284 11.18 29.56 -13.30
C SER A 284 9.93 28.86 -13.87
N ILE A 285 8.89 29.68 -14.06
CA ILE A 285 7.55 29.43 -14.60
C ILE A 285 7.63 28.94 -16.05
N SER A 286 7.22 27.70 -16.31
CA SER A 286 6.81 27.30 -17.68
C SER A 286 5.32 27.58 -17.80
N SER A 287 4.97 28.52 -18.70
CA SER A 287 3.63 29.12 -18.83
C SER A 287 2.67 28.37 -19.74
N ASP A 288 2.93 27.11 -20.09
CA ASP A 288 2.07 26.36 -21.03
C ASP A 288 1.34 25.17 -20.37
N GLY A 289 1.33 25.12 -19.03
CA GLY A 289 0.51 24.20 -18.24
C GLY A 289 -0.24 24.94 -17.12
N LEU A 290 -1.40 24.42 -16.70
CA LEU A 290 -2.23 25.02 -15.62
C LEU A 290 -1.46 25.14 -14.28
N ILE A 291 -0.40 24.35 -14.06
CA ILE A 291 0.49 24.38 -12.89
C ILE A 291 1.94 24.07 -13.33
N SER A 292 2.93 24.83 -12.84
CA SER A 292 4.35 24.61 -13.10
C SER A 292 4.91 23.47 -12.26
N ILE A 293 5.27 22.35 -12.89
CA ILE A 293 5.92 21.19 -12.24
C ILE A 293 7.41 21.53 -12.04
N SER A 294 7.82 21.89 -10.81
CA SER A 294 9.21 22.26 -10.47
C SER A 294 9.77 21.55 -9.24
N SER A 295 9.09 20.49 -8.81
CA SER A 295 9.27 19.84 -7.52
C SER A 295 9.66 18.37 -7.71
N ASN A 296 10.72 17.94 -7.03
CA ASN A 296 11.00 16.51 -6.80
C ASN A 296 10.62 16.17 -5.35
N HIS A 297 10.36 14.89 -5.07
CA HIS A 297 10.02 14.42 -3.72
C HIS A 297 11.16 13.64 -3.11
N VAL A 298 11.39 13.81 -1.81
CA VAL A 298 12.15 12.89 -0.98
C VAL A 298 11.19 12.22 -0.01
N HIS A 299 10.96 10.92 -0.18
CA HIS A 299 10.17 10.15 0.78
C HIS A 299 11.08 9.67 1.92
N GLY A 300 10.66 9.89 3.16
CA GLY A 300 11.36 9.54 4.40
C GLY A 300 10.51 8.82 5.43
#